data_AF-A0A8T3WZ03-F1
#
_entry.id   AF-A0A8T3WZ03-F1
#
_cell.length_a   1.000
_cell.length_b   1.000
_cell.length_c   1.000
_cell.angle_alpha   90.00
_cell.angle_beta   90.00
_cell.angle_gamma   90.00
#
_symmetry.space_group_name_H-M   'P 1'
#
loop_
_entity.id
_entity.type
_entity.pdbx_description
1 polymer ?
#
loop_
_entity_poly.entity_id
_entity_poly.type
_entity_poly.pdbx_seq_one_letter_code
_entity_poly.pdbx_strand_id
1 'polypeptide(L)' 'MVKVVVNNGQYKITIPKELAESKSWTSSTRLRFIETPDGTILLKEIPAQKEQRDNPKKHGEAG' A
#
# COMPACT_ATOMS: atom_id res chain seq x y z
N MET A 1 20.80 -2.45 -7.91
CA MET A 1 20.71 -2.97 -6.53
C MET A 1 19.69 -2.14 -5.77
N VAL A 2 18.69 -2.77 -5.13
CA VAL A 2 17.66 -2.04 -4.36
C VAL A 2 18.26 -1.66 -3.00
N LYS A 3 18.25 -0.37 -2.66
CA LYS A 3 18.78 0.12 -1.39
C LYS A 3 17.64 0.33 -0.40
N VAL A 4 17.78 -0.25 0.79
CA VAL A 4 16.93 0.04 1.95
C VAL A 4 17.56 1.20 2.71
N VAL A 5 16.78 2.24 2.98
CA VAL A 5 17.20 3.43 3.74
C VAL A 5 16.30 3.56 4.95
N VAL A 6 16.88 3.80 6.12
CA VAL A 6 16.14 4.12 7.34
C VAL A 6 16.02 5.63 7.46
N ASN A 7 14.81 6.14 7.60
CA ASN A 7 14.56 7.57 7.75
C ASN A 7 13.52 7.76 8.86
N ASN A 8 13.94 8.37 9.98
CA ASN A 8 13.08 8.66 11.13
C ASN A 8 12.35 7.42 11.68
N GLY A 9 13.06 6.28 11.81
CA GLY A 9 12.48 5.01 12.26
C GLY A 9 11.64 4.26 11.23
N GLN A 10 11.42 4.84 10.05
CA GLN A 10 10.72 4.17 8.95
C GLN A 10 11.72 3.62 7.92
N TYR A 11 11.57 2.33 7.60
CA TYR A 11 12.31 1.66 6.53
C TYR A 11 11.69 2.03 5.18
N LYS A 12 12.51 2.53 4.26
CA LYS A 12 12.12 2.92 2.91
C LYS A 12 12.92 2.10 1.90
N ILE A 13 12.25 1.62 0.86
CA ILE A 13 12.90 0.98 -0.29
C ILE A 13 12.79 1.89 -1.51
N THR A 14 13.84 1.96 -2.30
CA THR A 14 13.80 2.68 -3.58
C THR A 14 13.49 1.71 -4.71
N ILE A 15 12.34 1.89 -5.35
CA ILE A 15 11.97 1.10 -6.54
C ILE A 15 12.64 1.75 -7.76
N PRO A 16 13.43 1.00 -8.54
CA PRO A 16 14.01 1.50 -9.79
C PRO A 16 12.95 2.05 -10.74
N LYS A 17 13.26 3.17 -11.41
CA LYS A 17 12.35 3.86 -12.33
C LYS A 17 11.81 2.93 -13.41
N GLU A 18 12.68 2.12 -14.00
CA GLU A 18 12.33 1.17 -15.07
C GLU A 18 11.28 0.13 -14.63
N LEU A 19 11.34 -0.33 -13.38
CA LEU A 19 10.35 -1.27 -12.84
C LEU A 19 9.00 -0.59 -12.58
N ALA A 20 9.04 0.63 -12.06
CA ALA A 20 7.82 1.42 -11.88
C ALA A 20 7.15 1.72 -13.23
N GLU A 21 7.93 2.14 -14.24
CA GLU A 21 7.42 2.42 -15.59
C GLU A 21 6.87 1.15 -16.28
N SER A 22 7.57 0.02 -16.17
CA SER A 22 7.09 -1.26 -16.72
C SER A 22 5.78 -1.75 -16.10
N LYS A 23 5.48 -1.33 -14.86
CA LYS A 23 4.24 -1.66 -14.15
C LYS A 23 3.22 -0.51 -14.15
N SER A 24 3.52 0.60 -14.82
CA SER A 24 2.70 1.82 -14.78
C SER A 24 2.42 2.32 -13.35
N TRP A 25 3.36 2.10 -12.43
CA TRP A 25 3.27 2.61 -11.07
C TRP A 25 3.55 4.10 -11.04
N THR A 26 2.67 4.83 -10.35
CA THR A 26 2.79 6.27 -10.14
C THR A 26 2.88 6.56 -8.65
N SER A 27 3.13 7.83 -8.29
CA SER A 27 3.12 8.27 -6.88
C SER A 27 1.77 8.04 -6.18
N SER A 28 0.70 7.81 -6.93
CA SER A 28 -0.64 7.51 -6.40
C SER A 28 -0.92 6.01 -6.27
N THR A 29 -0.04 5.15 -6.80
CA THR A 29 -0.20 3.70 -6.72
C THR A 29 0.02 3.23 -5.28
N ARG A 30 -0.98 2.56 -4.72
CA ARG A 30 -0.86 1.93 -3.39
C ARG A 30 -0.35 0.50 -3.56
N LEU A 31 0.75 0.20 -2.90
CA LEU A 31 1.36 -1.13 -2.87
C LEU A 31 1.24 -1.71 -1.47
N ARG A 32 0.94 -3.01 -1.40
CA ARG A 32 0.94 -3.80 -0.17
C ARG A 32 2.14 -4.73 -0.17
N PHE A 33 2.86 -4.75 0.94
CA PHE A 33 3.92 -5.71 1.21
C PHE A 33 3.30 -6.99 1.75
N ILE A 34 3.68 -8.13 1.17
CA ILE A 34 3.27 -9.46 1.60
C ILE A 34 4.54 -10.28 1.85
N GLU A 35 4.74 -10.71 3.08
CA GLU A 35 5.81 -11.64 3.44
C GLU A 35 5.35 -13.08 3.18
N THR A 36 6.15 -13.84 2.44
CA THR A 36 5.95 -15.28 2.24
C THR A 36 6.59 -16.07 3.38
N PRO A 37 6.17 -17.32 3.66
CA PRO A 37 6.79 -18.16 4.69
C PRO A 37 8.30 -18.38 4.48
N ASP A 38 8.78 -18.29 3.24
CA ASP A 38 10.20 -18.35 2.88
C ASP A 38 10.98 -17.05 3.15
N GLY A 39 10.32 -16.02 3.73
CA GLY A 39 10.92 -14.72 4.01
C GLY A 39 11.05 -13.80 2.79
N THR A 40 10.41 -14.12 1.67
CA THR A 40 10.40 -13.26 0.48
C THR A 40 9.32 -12.19 0.62
N ILE A 41 9.67 -10.93 0.32
CA ILE A 41 8.72 -9.81 0.34
C ILE A 41 8.20 -9.54 -1.08
N LEU A 42 6.89 -9.71 -1.26
CA LEU A 42 6.18 -9.44 -2.50
C LEU A 42 5.47 -8.08 -2.41
N LEU A 43 5.61 -7.28 -3.47
CA LEU A 43 4.88 -6.02 -3.66
C LEU A 43 3.64 -6.29 -4.52
N LYS A 44 2.45 -6.12 -3.96
CA LYS A 44 1.18 -6.30 -4.69
C LYS A 44 0.44 -4.98 -4.78
N GLU A 45 0.04 -4.60 -5.99
CA GLU A 45 -0.86 -3.45 -6.19
C GLU A 45 -2.21 -3.71 -5.53
N ILE A 46 -2.67 -2.72 -4.78
CA ILE A 46 -4.02 -2.72 -4.24
C ILE A 46 -4.81 -1.59 -4.90
N PRO A 47 -6.09 -1.84 -5.23
CA PRO A 47 -6.95 -0.75 -5.67
C PRO A 47 -6.94 0.32 -4.58
N ALA A 48 -6.82 1.59 -4.99
CA ALA A 48 -7.12 2.69 -4.08
C ALA A 48 -8.60 2.55 -3.74
N GLN A 49 -8.91 1.84 -2.65
CA GLN A 49 -10.26 1.86 -2.09
C GLN A 49 -10.58 3.34 -1.90
N LYS A 50 -11.58 3.83 -2.63
CA LYS A 50 -12.39 4.95 -2.14
C LYS A 50 -12.69 4.58 -0.70
N GLU A 51 -12.24 5.40 0.24
CA GLU A 51 -12.70 5.34 1.63
C GLU A 51 -14.24 5.37 1.59
N GLN A 52 -14.88 4.20 1.59
CA GLN A 52 -16.24 4.08 2.07
C GLN A 52 -16.10 4.29 3.57
N ARG A 53 -16.20 5.56 3.97
CA ARG A 53 -16.69 5.91 5.31
C ARG A 53 -18.12 5.36 5.38
N ASP A 54 -18.24 4.07 5.67
CA ASP A 54 -19.49 3.50 6.15
C ASP A 54 -19.71 4.12 7.53
N ASN A 55 -20.49 5.19 7.54
CA ASN A 55 -20.90 5.88 8.75
C ASN A 55 -22.20 5.22 9.19
N PRO A 56 -22.21 4.35 10.24
CA PRO A 56 -23.44 3.77 10.74
C PRO A 56 -24.26 4.88 11.42
N LYS A 57 -25.08 5.58 10.65
CA LYS A 57 -26.08 6.51 11.20
C LYS A 57 -27.25 5.67 11.72
N LYS A 58 -27.12 5.34 13.02
CA LYS A 58 -28.15 5.13 14.03
C LYS A 58 -29.44 4.43 13.60
N HIS A 59 -29.54 3.18 14.03
CA HIS A 59 -30.79 2.49 14.29
C HIS A 59 -31.47 3.11 15.53
N GLY A 60 -32.78 3.37 15.46
CA GLY A 60 -33.68 3.56 16.59
C GLY A 60 -33.91 5.00 17.05
N GLU A 61 -35.11 5.53 16.83
CA GLU A 61 -36.11 5.63 17.91
C GLU A 61 -37.49 5.88 17.29
N ALA A 62 -38.42 4.98 17.60
CA ALA A 62 -39.85 5.18 17.39
C ALA A 62 -40.40 5.99 18.57
N GLY A 63 -41.24 6.98 18.27
CA GLY A 63 -41.97 7.79 19.24
C GLY A 63 -43.01 8.63 18.52
#